data_AF-A0A248TMX5-F1
#
_entry.id   AF-A0A248TMX5-F1
#
_cell.length_a   1.000
_cell.length_b   1.000
_cell.length_c   1.000
_cell.angle_alpha   90.00
_cell.angle_beta   90.00
_cell.angle_gamma   90.00
#
_symmetry.space_group_name_H-M   'P 1'
#
loop_
_entity.id
_entity.type
_entity.pdbx_description
1 polymer ?
#
loop_
_entity_poly.entity_id
_entity_poly.type
_entity_poly.pdbx_seq_one_letter_code
_entity_poly.pdbx_strand_id
1 'polypeptide(L)'
;MIKQRKAIEIGVSDLLVKPVSPEDVLRSLQILYRMHSKSLNHAQIAEDNTEDRTLLQKDQAHHVKVIGMRTIHPNEIFKLYTYVMGHSWANVKKVFLLPEMILCLVEENDQDFLRKCHTFIRGWEKESNEAIILAEGNTNDTGLLQSQYGKIKQRMELSFYTGLNKLIPWSANEWVSIDPFLTPKEQEFWIDYLRRGDIKSIKTWLYEQFLSLTSPYPDPAIIRIRLTSILAQIRRYMISRHLIDKEKEEKYQALFQTILYSPLIYRVIEEMIKLIASLIDTDMQIDSKSEKLAKQIYHYLEEHYHEKEISLDMIAAKFNRNTSYISSLLTKYYKQSFREIVTMRRIKKATQQLTETNLPIKIIAKECGYSNQQYFNKVFNQIMKCSPSTFRANTSRTY
;
A
#
# COMPACT_ATOMS: atom_id res chain seq x y z
N MET A 1 -42.43 36.60 -15.11
CA MET A 1 -41.39 37.02 -16.08
C MET A 1 -40.53 38.22 -15.64
N ILE A 2 -41.01 39.16 -14.81
CA ILE A 2 -40.21 40.35 -14.43
C ILE A 2 -39.06 40.04 -13.43
N LYS A 3 -39.19 38.99 -12.60
CA LYS A 3 -38.13 38.59 -11.64
C LYS A 3 -36.96 37.79 -12.25
N GLN A 4 -37.14 37.17 -13.42
CA GLN A 4 -36.08 36.39 -14.08
C GLN A 4 -35.10 37.25 -14.89
N ARG A 5 -35.55 38.34 -15.51
CA ARG A 5 -34.66 39.26 -16.24
C ARG A 5 -33.70 40.02 -15.31
N LYS A 6 -34.14 40.42 -14.12
CA LYS A 6 -33.28 41.07 -13.11
C LYS A 6 -32.17 40.17 -12.58
N ALA A 7 -32.31 38.85 -12.65
CA ALA A 7 -31.27 37.92 -12.19
C ALA A 7 -30.09 37.81 -13.18
N ILE A 8 -30.34 38.04 -14.47
CA ILE A 8 -29.31 38.01 -15.52
C ILE A 8 -28.44 39.28 -15.48
N GLU A 9 -29.00 40.42 -15.08
CA GLU A 9 -28.27 41.69 -14.96
C GLU A 9 -27.27 41.72 -13.78
N ILE A 10 -27.41 40.84 -12.77
CA ILE A 10 -26.63 40.90 -11.51
C ILE A 10 -25.45 39.91 -11.50
N GLY A 11 -25.28 39.08 -12.54
CA GLY A 11 -24.10 38.20 -12.67
C GLY A 11 -23.95 37.15 -11.55
N VAL A 12 -25.07 36.72 -10.93
CA VAL A 12 -25.04 35.68 -9.90
C VAL A 12 -24.91 34.32 -10.57
N SER A 13 -23.75 33.70 -10.41
CA SER A 13 -23.33 32.43 -11.01
C SER A 13 -23.91 31.17 -10.35
N ASP A 14 -24.73 31.30 -9.30
CA ASP A 14 -25.24 30.15 -8.55
C ASP A 14 -26.77 30.19 -8.40
N LEU A 15 -27.47 29.55 -9.32
CA LEU A 15 -28.84 29.10 -9.09
C LEU A 15 -28.80 27.60 -8.86
N LEU A 16 -28.83 27.24 -7.57
CA LEU A 16 -29.03 25.88 -7.05
C LEU A 16 -30.17 25.18 -7.81
N VAL A 17 -29.81 24.40 -8.84
CA VAL A 17 -30.72 23.45 -9.47
C VAL A 17 -30.90 22.32 -8.45
N LYS A 18 -32.11 22.19 -7.90
CA LYS A 18 -32.47 21.03 -7.07
C LYS A 18 -32.06 19.75 -7.81
N PRO A 19 -31.49 18.73 -7.13
CA PRO A 19 -31.24 17.45 -7.77
C PRO A 19 -32.54 16.94 -8.38
N VAL A 20 -32.49 16.63 -9.67
CA VAL A 20 -33.62 16.07 -10.44
C VAL A 20 -34.09 14.82 -9.70
N SER A 21 -35.40 14.64 -9.53
CA SER A 21 -35.89 13.46 -8.83
C SER A 21 -35.44 12.20 -9.58
N PRO A 22 -35.04 11.12 -8.88
CA PRO A 22 -34.66 9.87 -9.53
C PRO A 22 -35.72 9.36 -10.50
N GLU A 23 -37.01 9.64 -10.22
CA GLU A 23 -38.15 9.30 -11.07
C GLU A 23 -38.14 10.08 -12.38
N ASP A 24 -37.82 11.38 -12.34
CA ASP A 24 -37.74 12.21 -13.54
C ASP A 24 -36.53 11.85 -14.40
N VAL A 25 -35.41 11.45 -13.78
CA VAL A 25 -34.24 10.92 -14.49
C VAL A 25 -34.58 9.59 -15.17
N LEU A 26 -35.24 8.67 -14.46
CA LEU A 26 -35.69 7.39 -15.01
C LEU A 26 -36.67 7.58 -16.16
N ARG A 27 -37.64 8.48 -16.01
CA ARG A 27 -38.63 8.80 -17.04
C ARG A 27 -37.96 9.42 -18.28
N SER A 28 -36.98 10.30 -18.09
CA SER A 28 -36.20 10.89 -19.19
C SER A 28 -35.33 9.87 -19.92
N LEU A 29 -34.68 8.96 -19.17
CA LEU A 29 -33.91 7.86 -19.75
C LEU A 29 -34.79 6.88 -20.53
N GLN A 30 -35.98 6.56 -20.03
CA GLN A 30 -36.95 5.72 -20.75
C GLN A 30 -37.45 6.37 -22.04
N ILE A 31 -37.67 7.70 -22.04
CA ILE A 31 -38.03 8.45 -23.23
C ILE A 31 -36.89 8.43 -24.25
N LEU A 32 -35.66 8.72 -23.82
CA LEU A 32 -34.48 8.68 -24.69
C LEU A 32 -34.22 7.29 -25.26
N TYR A 33 -34.39 6.24 -24.45
CA TYR A 33 -34.28 4.86 -24.88
C TYR A 33 -35.35 4.50 -25.93
N ARG A 34 -36.62 4.90 -25.73
CA ARG A 34 -37.70 4.70 -26.71
C ARG A 34 -37.50 5.49 -28.01
N MET A 35 -36.87 6.66 -27.93
CA MET A 35 -36.52 7.45 -29.10
C MET A 35 -35.37 6.82 -29.89
N HIS A 36 -34.38 6.25 -29.20
CA HIS A 36 -33.26 5.56 -29.86
C HIS A 36 -33.57 4.13 -30.31
N SER A 37 -34.51 3.43 -29.67
CA SER A 37 -34.92 2.07 -30.07
C SER A 37 -35.68 2.02 -31.39
N LYS A 38 -36.19 3.15 -31.89
CA LYS A 38 -36.74 3.26 -33.26
C LYS A 38 -35.67 3.33 -34.35
N SER A 39 -34.41 3.60 -33.99
CA SER A 39 -33.27 3.71 -34.93
C SER A 39 -32.42 2.43 -35.00
N LEU A 40 -32.65 1.47 -34.11
CA LEU A 40 -31.93 0.21 -34.03
C LEU A 40 -32.95 -0.92 -34.06
N ASN A 41 -32.83 -1.86 -34.99
CA ASN A 41 -33.63 -3.10 -35.07
C ASN A 41 -33.32 -4.05 -33.88
N HIS A 42 -33.38 -3.56 -32.64
CA HIS A 42 -33.28 -4.29 -31.38
C HIS A 42 -34.64 -4.38 -30.65
N ALA A 43 -35.73 -3.97 -31.31
CA ALA A 43 -37.06 -3.86 -30.72
C ALA A 43 -37.71 -5.18 -30.27
N GLN A 44 -37.08 -6.35 -30.49
CA GLN A 44 -37.59 -7.64 -30.00
C GLN A 44 -36.94 -8.14 -28.70
N ILE A 45 -35.89 -7.48 -28.18
CA ILE A 45 -35.20 -7.91 -26.95
C ILE A 45 -35.60 -7.01 -25.75
N ALA A 46 -36.20 -5.84 -25.99
CA ALA A 46 -36.46 -4.85 -24.95
C ALA A 46 -37.84 -4.98 -24.25
N GLU A 47 -38.81 -5.70 -24.83
CA GLU A 47 -40.10 -5.94 -24.13
C GLU A 47 -39.94 -6.90 -22.94
N ASP A 48 -38.99 -7.85 -22.99
CA ASP A 48 -38.70 -8.79 -21.90
C ASP A 48 -37.92 -8.18 -20.71
N ASN A 49 -37.08 -7.16 -20.94
CA ASN A 49 -36.10 -6.70 -19.95
C ASN A 49 -36.69 -5.84 -18.80
N THR A 50 -37.91 -5.31 -18.94
CA THR A 50 -38.61 -4.63 -17.82
C THR A 50 -39.36 -5.60 -16.91
N GLU A 51 -39.61 -6.83 -17.36
CA GLU A 51 -40.26 -7.87 -16.54
C GLU A 51 -39.28 -8.58 -15.59
N ASP A 52 -37.97 -8.53 -15.86
CA ASP A 52 -36.96 -9.37 -15.20
C ASP A 52 -36.73 -9.12 -13.70
N ARG A 53 -36.87 -7.88 -13.19
CA ARG A 53 -36.80 -7.60 -11.74
C ARG A 53 -38.05 -8.08 -10.99
N THR A 54 -39.20 -8.08 -11.66
CA THR A 54 -40.49 -8.59 -11.14
C THR A 54 -40.65 -10.11 -11.30
N LEU A 55 -39.93 -10.74 -12.24
CA LEU A 55 -39.94 -12.20 -12.45
C LEU A 55 -39.22 -12.97 -11.32
N LEU A 56 -38.18 -12.37 -10.70
CA LEU A 56 -37.55 -12.94 -9.50
C LEU A 56 -38.51 -13.10 -8.30
N GLN A 57 -39.67 -12.44 -8.34
CA GLN A 57 -40.71 -12.52 -7.30
C GLN A 57 -41.77 -13.61 -7.56
N LYS A 58 -41.82 -14.21 -8.76
CA LYS A 58 -42.90 -15.12 -9.18
C LYS A 58 -42.48 -16.57 -9.42
N ASP A 59 -41.23 -16.85 -9.76
CA ASP A 59 -40.77 -18.20 -10.08
C ASP A 59 -40.27 -18.96 -8.83
N GLN A 60 -40.86 -20.12 -8.53
CA GLN A 60 -40.37 -21.07 -7.51
C GLN A 60 -39.32 -22.01 -8.11
N ALA A 61 -38.17 -22.15 -7.45
CA ALA A 61 -37.13 -23.11 -7.82
C ALA A 61 -37.51 -24.51 -7.30
N HIS A 62 -38.20 -25.31 -8.10
CA HIS A 62 -38.38 -26.74 -7.83
C HIS A 62 -37.53 -27.54 -8.84
N HIS A 63 -36.59 -28.36 -8.34
CA HIS A 63 -35.70 -29.24 -9.12
C HIS A 63 -34.72 -28.54 -10.09
N VAL A 64 -34.31 -27.31 -9.77
CA VAL A 64 -33.44 -26.49 -10.63
C VAL A 64 -32.29 -25.91 -9.81
N LYS A 65 -31.05 -26.10 -10.29
CA LYS A 65 -29.86 -25.46 -9.76
C LYS A 65 -29.76 -24.02 -10.27
N VAL A 66 -29.48 -23.07 -9.39
CA VAL A 66 -29.19 -21.68 -9.78
C VAL A 66 -27.68 -21.51 -9.90
N ILE A 67 -27.19 -21.03 -11.04
CA ILE A 67 -25.78 -20.73 -11.27
C ILE A 67 -25.64 -19.24 -11.51
N GLY A 68 -24.85 -18.56 -10.68
CA GLY A 68 -24.41 -17.21 -10.96
C GLY A 68 -23.12 -17.21 -11.75
N MET A 69 -23.02 -16.29 -12.72
CA MET A 69 -21.80 -16.04 -13.49
C MET A 69 -21.45 -14.56 -13.46
N ARG A 70 -20.18 -14.25 -13.19
CA ARG A 70 -19.68 -12.86 -13.12
C ARG A 70 -18.33 -12.74 -13.81
N THR A 71 -18.16 -11.70 -14.62
CA THR A 71 -16.88 -11.28 -15.21
C THR A 71 -16.07 -10.45 -14.21
N ILE A 72 -14.75 -10.36 -14.39
CA ILE A 72 -13.95 -9.44 -13.55
C ILE A 72 -14.35 -8.00 -13.86
N HIS A 73 -14.53 -7.69 -15.14
CA HIS A 73 -14.88 -6.37 -15.61
C HIS A 73 -16.39 -6.31 -15.88
N PRO A 74 -17.16 -5.50 -15.13
CA PRO A 74 -18.61 -5.42 -15.30
C PRO A 74 -19.05 -5.06 -16.72
N ASN A 75 -18.22 -4.35 -17.48
CA ASN A 75 -18.51 -3.94 -18.85
C ASN A 75 -18.59 -5.12 -19.84
N GLU A 76 -17.99 -6.27 -19.50
CA GLU A 76 -17.97 -7.47 -20.33
C GLU A 76 -19.19 -8.39 -20.09
N ILE A 77 -20.10 -8.00 -19.18
CA ILE A 77 -21.25 -8.84 -18.81
C ILE A 77 -22.15 -9.17 -20.01
N PHE A 78 -22.30 -8.26 -20.97
CA PHE A 78 -23.10 -8.48 -22.16
C PHE A 78 -22.44 -9.50 -23.11
N LYS A 79 -21.11 -9.42 -23.25
CA LYS A 79 -20.32 -10.40 -24.02
C LYS A 79 -20.45 -11.78 -23.39
N LEU A 80 -20.42 -11.85 -22.06
CA LEU A 80 -20.68 -13.09 -21.35
C LEU A 80 -22.09 -13.61 -21.60
N TYR A 81 -23.10 -12.75 -21.61
CA TYR A 81 -24.48 -13.15 -21.90
C TYR A 81 -24.62 -13.74 -23.30
N THR A 82 -24.05 -13.10 -24.32
CA THR A 82 -24.05 -13.66 -25.69
C THR A 82 -23.35 -15.02 -25.74
N TYR A 83 -22.22 -15.16 -25.03
CA TYR A 83 -21.49 -16.43 -24.96
C TYR A 83 -22.28 -17.54 -24.26
N VAL A 84 -22.95 -17.23 -23.14
CA VAL A 84 -23.84 -18.14 -22.40
C VAL A 84 -24.99 -18.64 -23.29
N MET A 85 -25.60 -17.75 -24.08
CA MET A 85 -26.70 -18.10 -24.98
C MET A 85 -26.24 -18.87 -26.23
N GLY A 86 -25.00 -18.64 -26.69
CA GLY A 86 -24.43 -19.28 -27.88
C GLY A 86 -23.83 -20.67 -27.65
N HIS A 87 -23.62 -21.08 -26.40
CA HIS A 87 -22.92 -22.33 -26.05
C HIS A 87 -23.80 -23.26 -25.22
N SER A 88 -23.86 -24.54 -25.60
CA SER A 88 -24.50 -25.57 -24.76
C SER A 88 -23.53 -26.03 -23.67
N TRP A 89 -23.64 -25.43 -22.48
CA TRP A 89 -22.80 -25.77 -21.33
C TRP A 89 -23.57 -26.48 -20.21
N ALA A 90 -24.90 -26.44 -20.25
CA ALA A 90 -25.79 -27.21 -19.39
C ALA A 90 -27.19 -27.24 -19.99
N ASN A 91 -28.11 -27.98 -19.36
CA ASN A 91 -29.53 -27.91 -19.66
C ASN A 91 -30.16 -26.68 -18.99
N VAL A 92 -29.91 -25.51 -19.60
CA VAL A 92 -30.33 -24.20 -19.10
C VAL A 92 -31.79 -23.96 -19.47
N LYS A 93 -32.66 -23.79 -18.47
CA LYS A 93 -34.09 -23.49 -18.62
C LYS A 93 -34.35 -22.00 -18.85
N LYS A 94 -33.62 -21.15 -18.13
CA LYS A 94 -33.81 -19.69 -18.14
C LYS A 94 -32.51 -18.97 -17.80
N VAL A 95 -32.28 -17.82 -18.40
CA VAL A 95 -31.13 -16.95 -18.17
C VAL A 95 -31.64 -15.55 -17.84
N PHE A 96 -31.13 -14.97 -16.76
CA PHE A 96 -31.43 -13.61 -16.35
C PHE A 96 -30.17 -12.75 -16.45
N LEU A 97 -30.27 -11.63 -17.16
CA LEU A 97 -29.18 -10.65 -17.28
C LEU A 97 -29.36 -9.57 -16.20
N LEU A 98 -28.48 -9.57 -15.19
CA LEU A 98 -28.49 -8.57 -14.12
C LEU A 98 -27.28 -7.63 -14.26
N PRO A 99 -27.30 -6.44 -13.63
CA PRO A 99 -26.23 -5.44 -13.79
C PRO A 99 -24.82 -5.91 -13.39
N GLU A 100 -24.71 -6.85 -12.44
CA GLU A 100 -23.43 -7.29 -11.88
C GLU A 100 -23.09 -8.76 -12.18
N MET A 101 -24.06 -9.53 -12.68
CA MET A 101 -23.91 -10.97 -12.92
C MET A 101 -25.04 -11.52 -13.80
N ILE A 102 -24.85 -12.72 -14.32
CA ILE A 102 -25.89 -13.49 -15.01
C ILE A 102 -26.35 -14.61 -14.07
N LEU A 103 -27.66 -14.84 -13.97
CA LEU A 103 -28.19 -16.02 -13.30
C LEU A 103 -28.71 -17.00 -14.35
N CYS A 104 -28.36 -18.27 -14.19
CA CYS A 104 -28.80 -19.37 -15.05
C CYS A 104 -29.53 -20.42 -14.21
N LEU A 105 -30.72 -20.80 -14.66
CA LEU A 105 -31.51 -21.89 -14.09
C LEU A 105 -31.18 -23.17 -14.85
N VAL A 106 -30.59 -24.15 -14.18
CA VAL A 106 -30.07 -25.39 -14.77
C VAL A 106 -30.77 -26.60 -14.17
N GLU A 107 -31.16 -27.56 -15.01
CA GLU A 107 -31.79 -28.81 -14.56
C GLU A 107 -30.79 -29.73 -13.82
N GLU A 108 -31.21 -30.33 -12.69
CA GLU A 108 -30.32 -30.91 -11.68
C GLU A 108 -29.63 -32.24 -12.08
N ASN A 109 -30.12 -32.96 -13.09
CA ASN A 109 -29.78 -34.35 -13.39
C ASN A 109 -28.60 -34.59 -14.38
N ASP A 110 -27.57 -33.72 -14.39
CA ASP A 110 -26.44 -33.84 -15.33
C ASP A 110 -25.16 -34.39 -14.65
N GLN A 111 -24.84 -35.67 -14.86
CA GLN A 111 -23.65 -36.31 -14.29
C GLN A 111 -22.33 -35.67 -14.77
N ASP A 112 -22.33 -35.03 -15.95
CA ASP A 112 -21.16 -34.37 -16.53
C ASP A 112 -21.11 -32.86 -16.24
N PHE A 113 -22.00 -32.34 -15.38
CA PHE A 113 -22.16 -30.91 -15.14
C PHE A 113 -20.84 -30.18 -14.82
N LEU A 114 -20.06 -30.70 -13.86
CA LEU A 114 -18.77 -30.10 -13.47
C LEU A 114 -17.78 -30.03 -14.65
N ARG A 115 -17.73 -31.09 -15.46
CA ARG A 115 -16.87 -31.16 -16.64
C ARG A 115 -17.30 -30.15 -17.71
N LYS A 116 -18.62 -29.98 -17.91
CA LYS A 116 -19.17 -28.99 -18.84
C LYS A 116 -18.88 -27.57 -18.35
N CYS A 117 -19.03 -27.28 -17.06
CA CYS A 117 -18.64 -25.99 -16.47
C CYS A 117 -17.15 -25.69 -16.69
N HIS A 118 -16.25 -26.65 -16.44
CA HIS A 118 -14.83 -26.45 -16.69
C HIS A 118 -14.52 -26.19 -18.18
N THR A 119 -15.21 -26.91 -19.08
CA THR A 119 -15.05 -26.71 -20.53
C THR A 119 -15.55 -25.33 -20.94
N PHE A 120 -16.69 -24.90 -20.42
CA PHE A 120 -17.28 -23.58 -20.64
C PHE A 120 -16.36 -22.45 -20.17
N ILE A 121 -15.82 -22.56 -18.95
CA ILE A 121 -14.88 -21.58 -18.37
C ILE A 121 -13.62 -21.47 -19.25
N ARG A 122 -13.04 -22.59 -19.67
CA ARG A 122 -11.85 -22.59 -20.54
C ARG A 122 -12.13 -22.01 -21.92
N GLY A 123 -13.30 -22.30 -22.49
CA GLY A 123 -13.73 -21.71 -23.76
C GLY A 123 -13.88 -20.20 -23.64
N TRP A 124 -14.54 -19.72 -22.58
CA TRP A 124 -14.70 -18.30 -22.28
C TRP A 124 -13.35 -17.62 -22.14
N GLU A 125 -12.45 -18.16 -21.31
CA GLU A 125 -11.12 -17.60 -21.09
C GLU A 125 -10.33 -17.49 -22.40
N LYS A 126 -10.41 -18.51 -23.27
CA LYS A 126 -9.71 -18.54 -24.56
C LYS A 126 -10.26 -17.52 -25.57
N GLU A 127 -11.58 -17.36 -25.64
CA GLU A 127 -12.23 -16.48 -26.62
C GLU A 127 -12.29 -15.03 -26.18
N SER A 128 -12.56 -14.80 -24.89
CA SER A 128 -12.72 -13.46 -24.34
C SER A 128 -11.41 -12.84 -23.85
N ASN A 129 -10.39 -13.67 -23.57
CA ASN A 129 -9.20 -13.31 -22.82
C ASN A 129 -9.53 -12.69 -21.44
N GLU A 130 -10.65 -13.10 -20.85
CA GLU A 130 -11.13 -12.64 -19.56
C GLU A 130 -11.44 -13.82 -18.63
N ALA A 131 -11.22 -13.63 -17.33
CA ALA A 131 -11.61 -14.63 -16.36
C ALA A 131 -13.09 -14.49 -15.98
N ILE A 132 -13.67 -15.59 -15.51
CA ILE A 132 -15.05 -15.68 -15.05
C ILE A 132 -15.13 -16.37 -13.70
N ILE A 133 -16.11 -15.97 -12.90
CA ILE A 133 -16.44 -16.61 -11.62
C ILE A 133 -17.81 -17.24 -11.77
N LEU A 134 -17.90 -18.54 -11.50
CA LEU A 134 -19.17 -19.24 -11.40
C LEU A 134 -19.42 -19.57 -9.93
N ALA A 135 -20.66 -19.44 -9.47
CA ALA A 135 -21.05 -19.83 -8.11
C ALA A 135 -22.41 -20.54 -8.13
N GLU A 136 -22.50 -21.65 -7.40
CA GLU A 136 -23.74 -22.40 -7.22
C GLU A 136 -24.59 -21.79 -6.11
N GLY A 137 -25.89 -21.64 -6.39
CA GLY A 137 -26.92 -21.35 -5.40
C GLY A 137 -27.34 -22.59 -4.62
N ASN A 138 -28.14 -22.38 -3.58
CA ASN A 138 -28.63 -23.48 -2.74
C ASN A 138 -29.74 -24.24 -3.47
N THR A 139 -29.47 -25.48 -3.86
CA THR A 139 -30.43 -26.34 -4.56
C THR A 139 -31.64 -26.73 -3.70
N ASN A 140 -31.49 -26.66 -2.37
CA ASN A 140 -32.53 -27.02 -1.41
C ASN A 140 -33.35 -25.81 -0.92
N ASP A 141 -32.98 -24.59 -1.34
CA ASP A 141 -33.70 -23.37 -0.97
C ASP A 141 -34.79 -23.09 -2.02
N THR A 142 -36.03 -23.49 -1.71
CA THR A 142 -37.24 -23.21 -2.51
C THR A 142 -37.71 -21.76 -2.37
N GLY A 143 -36.95 -20.90 -1.68
CA GLY A 143 -37.23 -19.48 -1.55
C GLY A 143 -37.16 -18.71 -2.87
N LEU A 144 -37.56 -17.44 -2.82
CA LEU A 144 -37.54 -16.53 -3.98
C LEU A 144 -36.13 -16.42 -4.58
N LEU A 145 -36.03 -16.36 -5.91
CA LEU A 145 -34.76 -16.19 -6.64
C LEU A 145 -33.95 -14.97 -6.15
N GLN A 146 -34.62 -13.95 -5.60
CA GLN A 146 -33.96 -12.80 -4.98
C GLN A 146 -33.11 -13.16 -3.75
N SER A 147 -33.56 -14.11 -2.91
CA SER A 147 -32.79 -14.61 -1.75
C SER A 147 -31.55 -15.37 -2.23
N GLN A 148 -31.71 -16.17 -3.28
CA GLN A 148 -30.62 -16.90 -3.93
C GLN A 148 -29.56 -15.93 -4.50
N TYR A 149 -29.98 -14.84 -5.15
CA TYR A 149 -29.06 -13.83 -5.71
C TYR A 149 -28.08 -13.27 -4.66
N GLY A 150 -28.58 -12.86 -3.49
CA GLY A 150 -27.73 -12.31 -2.43
C GLY A 150 -26.70 -13.33 -1.92
N LYS A 151 -27.13 -14.58 -1.72
CA LYS A 151 -26.27 -15.69 -1.28
C LYS A 151 -25.21 -16.04 -2.32
N ILE A 152 -25.57 -16.06 -3.60
CA ILE A 152 -24.64 -16.30 -4.71
C ILE A 152 -23.63 -15.17 -4.81
N LYS A 153 -24.06 -13.91 -4.72
CA LYS A 153 -23.16 -12.74 -4.70
C LYS A 153 -22.14 -12.85 -3.57
N GLN A 154 -22.58 -13.16 -2.35
CA GLN A 154 -21.70 -13.40 -1.22
C GLN A 154 -20.74 -14.56 -1.49
N ARG A 155 -21.20 -15.65 -2.11
CA ARG A 155 -20.35 -16.79 -2.46
C ARG A 155 -19.28 -16.46 -3.50
N MET A 156 -19.59 -15.65 -4.49
CA MET A 156 -18.63 -15.21 -5.50
C MET A 156 -17.44 -14.48 -4.91
N GLU A 157 -17.58 -13.85 -3.73
CA GLU A 157 -16.48 -13.19 -3.02
C GLU A 157 -15.42 -14.19 -2.52
N LEU A 158 -15.72 -15.50 -2.44
CA LEU A 158 -14.71 -16.54 -2.17
C LEU A 158 -13.63 -16.63 -3.26
N SER A 159 -13.90 -16.10 -4.46
CA SER A 159 -12.88 -15.97 -5.51
C SER A 159 -11.67 -15.17 -5.04
N PHE A 160 -11.85 -14.24 -4.09
CA PHE A 160 -10.77 -13.45 -3.48
C PHE A 160 -9.66 -14.31 -2.88
N TYR A 161 -10.02 -15.44 -2.25
CA TYR A 161 -9.08 -16.39 -1.65
C TYR A 161 -8.71 -17.51 -2.61
N THR A 162 -9.72 -18.07 -3.28
CA THR A 162 -9.56 -19.34 -3.98
C THR A 162 -9.01 -19.14 -5.39
N GLY A 163 -9.22 -17.99 -6.03
CA GLY A 163 -8.86 -17.73 -7.43
C GLY A 163 -10.06 -17.54 -8.36
N LEU A 164 -9.76 -17.25 -9.63
CA LEU A 164 -10.75 -17.09 -10.71
C LEU A 164 -10.87 -18.39 -11.53
N ASN A 165 -11.73 -18.40 -12.55
CA ASN A 165 -11.90 -19.51 -13.50
C ASN A 165 -12.23 -20.84 -12.84
N LYS A 166 -13.14 -20.79 -11.87
CA LYS A 166 -13.63 -21.96 -11.14
C LYS A 166 -15.13 -21.85 -10.91
N LEU A 167 -15.73 -23.01 -10.67
CA LEU A 167 -17.05 -23.11 -10.05
C LEU A 167 -16.88 -23.14 -8.53
N ILE A 168 -17.53 -22.20 -7.84
CA ILE A 168 -17.60 -22.15 -6.38
C ILE A 168 -18.85 -22.94 -5.98
N PRO A 169 -18.70 -24.12 -5.36
CA PRO A 169 -19.85 -24.94 -4.98
C PRO A 169 -20.61 -24.29 -3.83
N TRP A 170 -21.89 -24.64 -3.72
CA TRP A 170 -22.71 -24.22 -2.59
C TRP A 170 -22.14 -24.77 -1.28
N SER A 171 -22.14 -23.94 -0.22
CA SER A 171 -21.82 -24.37 1.14
C SER A 171 -22.50 -23.47 2.15
N ALA A 172 -22.90 -24.03 3.29
CA ALA A 172 -23.60 -23.32 4.37
C ALA A 172 -22.68 -22.44 5.24
N ASN A 173 -21.36 -22.45 5.00
CA ASN A 173 -20.38 -21.81 5.88
C ASN A 173 -20.50 -20.28 5.86
N GLU A 174 -20.70 -19.68 7.04
CA GLU A 174 -20.66 -18.23 7.21
C GLU A 174 -19.21 -17.70 7.23
N TRP A 175 -19.08 -16.38 7.07
CA TRP A 175 -17.79 -15.71 7.21
C TRP A 175 -17.31 -15.78 8.66
N VAL A 176 -16.01 -16.03 8.85
CA VAL A 176 -15.37 -15.97 10.17
C VAL A 176 -15.11 -14.51 10.55
N SER A 177 -15.44 -14.16 11.79
CA SER A 177 -15.09 -12.85 12.35
C SER A 177 -13.60 -12.81 12.71
N ILE A 178 -12.92 -11.75 12.31
CA ILE A 178 -11.52 -11.46 12.67
C ILE A 178 -11.38 -9.99 13.04
N ASP A 179 -10.31 -9.64 13.77
CA ASP A 179 -9.98 -8.25 14.03
C ASP A 179 -9.54 -7.55 12.72
N PRO A 180 -10.24 -6.47 12.30
CA PRO A 180 -9.90 -5.72 11.09
C PRO A 180 -8.59 -4.93 11.23
N PHE A 181 -7.98 -4.81 12.41
CA PHE A 181 -6.77 -4.02 12.61
C PHE A 181 -5.61 -4.88 13.16
N LEU A 182 -4.40 -4.38 12.96
CA LEU A 182 -3.23 -4.94 13.62
C LEU A 182 -3.29 -4.67 15.12
N THR A 183 -3.09 -5.72 15.91
CA THR A 183 -2.90 -5.62 17.37
C THR A 183 -1.63 -4.81 17.71
N PRO A 184 -1.53 -4.20 18.90
CA PRO A 184 -0.33 -3.44 19.28
C PRO A 184 0.98 -4.22 19.10
N LYS A 185 0.99 -5.52 19.45
CA LYS A 185 2.16 -6.40 19.28
C LYS A 185 2.52 -6.60 17.81
N GLU A 186 1.54 -6.81 16.95
CA GLU A 186 1.80 -6.92 15.51
C GLU A 186 2.34 -5.61 14.93
N GLN A 187 1.80 -4.46 15.39
CA GLN A 187 2.33 -3.16 14.98
C GLN A 187 3.80 -2.98 15.37
N GLU A 188 4.18 -3.39 16.59
CA GLU A 188 5.58 -3.37 17.04
C GLU A 188 6.48 -4.24 16.17
N PHE A 189 6.06 -5.48 15.85
CA PHE A 189 6.81 -6.35 14.95
C PHE A 189 6.99 -5.74 13.56
N TRP A 190 5.92 -5.16 13.00
CA TRP A 190 5.98 -4.50 11.69
C TRP A 190 6.93 -3.30 11.68
N ILE A 191 6.89 -2.47 12.72
CA ILE A 191 7.81 -1.33 12.86
C ILE A 191 9.25 -1.83 12.93
N ASP A 192 9.52 -2.88 13.70
CA ASP A 192 10.86 -3.43 13.85
C ASP A 192 11.39 -4.08 12.57
N TYR A 193 10.58 -4.89 11.88
CA TYR A 193 10.95 -5.51 10.61
C TYR A 193 11.24 -4.49 9.51
N LEU A 194 10.39 -3.47 9.37
CA LEU A 194 10.62 -2.37 8.42
C LEU A 194 11.89 -1.61 8.75
N ARG A 195 12.14 -1.30 10.03
CA ARG A 195 13.32 -0.56 10.47
C ARG A 195 14.63 -1.32 10.21
N ARG A 196 14.62 -2.65 10.35
CA ARG A 196 15.78 -3.52 10.11
C ARG A 196 15.93 -3.92 8.64
N GLY A 197 14.95 -3.64 7.80
CA GLY A 197 14.93 -4.11 6.42
C GLY A 197 14.70 -5.62 6.27
N ASP A 198 14.06 -6.26 7.25
CA ASP A 198 13.83 -7.72 7.25
C ASP A 198 12.65 -8.11 6.35
N ILE A 199 12.86 -8.04 5.04
CA ILE A 199 11.86 -8.40 4.04
C ILE A 199 11.42 -9.87 4.13
N LYS A 200 12.30 -10.75 4.61
CA LYS A 200 12.03 -12.18 4.73
C LYS A 200 10.97 -12.44 5.79
N SER A 201 11.12 -11.83 6.96
CA SER A 201 10.14 -11.93 8.05
C SER A 201 8.80 -11.30 7.67
N ILE A 202 8.81 -10.15 6.99
CA ILE A 202 7.60 -9.50 6.46
C ILE A 202 6.85 -10.43 5.49
N LYS A 203 7.57 -10.99 4.51
CA LYS A 203 6.99 -11.90 3.50
C LYS A 203 6.40 -13.14 4.16
N THR A 204 7.13 -13.75 5.09
CA THR A 204 6.68 -14.94 5.84
C THR A 204 5.40 -14.64 6.60
N TRP A 205 5.37 -13.53 7.35
CA TRP A 205 4.19 -13.13 8.11
C TRP A 205 2.99 -12.85 7.20
N LEU A 206 3.15 -12.11 6.10
CA LEU A 206 2.06 -11.87 5.15
C LEU A 206 1.48 -13.16 4.56
N TYR A 207 2.33 -14.14 4.26
CA TYR A 207 1.90 -15.42 3.73
C TYR A 207 1.13 -16.24 4.76
N GLU A 208 1.63 -16.32 5.99
CA GLU A 208 0.98 -17.01 7.10
C GLU A 208 -0.37 -16.37 7.49
N GLN A 209 -0.49 -15.05 7.36
CA GLN A 209 -1.71 -14.35 7.75
C GLN A 209 -2.79 -14.37 6.67
N PHE A 210 -2.42 -14.36 5.40
CA PHE A 210 -3.37 -14.12 4.31
C PHE A 210 -3.44 -15.23 3.26
N LEU A 211 -2.38 -16.02 3.07
CA LEU A 211 -2.31 -17.04 2.02
C LEU A 211 -2.43 -18.47 2.54
N SER A 212 -2.29 -18.71 3.85
CA SER A 212 -2.57 -20.01 4.49
C SER A 212 -3.95 -20.10 5.14
N LEU A 213 -4.86 -19.16 4.83
CA LEU A 213 -6.25 -19.22 5.29
C LEU A 213 -6.96 -20.42 4.66
N THR A 214 -7.75 -21.12 5.47
CA THR A 214 -8.60 -22.24 5.04
C THR A 214 -10.06 -21.95 5.32
N SER A 215 -10.98 -22.55 4.56
CA SER A 215 -12.42 -22.40 4.82
C SER A 215 -12.80 -22.91 6.23
N PRO A 216 -13.68 -22.22 6.98
CA PRO A 216 -14.41 -21.01 6.61
C PRO A 216 -13.51 -19.76 6.61
N TYR A 217 -13.66 -18.92 5.59
CA TYR A 217 -12.84 -17.71 5.40
C TYR A 217 -13.44 -16.50 6.12
N PRO A 218 -12.66 -15.45 6.39
CA PRO A 218 -13.19 -14.14 6.76
C PRO A 218 -13.88 -13.42 5.60
N ASP A 219 -14.69 -12.41 5.90
CA ASP A 219 -15.22 -11.52 4.86
C ASP A 219 -14.06 -10.75 4.19
N PRO A 220 -13.94 -10.78 2.84
CA PRO A 220 -12.94 -10.00 2.11
C PRO A 220 -12.90 -8.52 2.48
N ALA A 221 -14.03 -7.89 2.79
CA ALA A 221 -14.06 -6.49 3.21
C ALA A 221 -13.24 -6.26 4.49
N ILE A 222 -13.33 -7.17 5.46
CA ILE A 222 -12.56 -7.12 6.71
C ILE A 222 -11.07 -7.33 6.43
N ILE A 223 -10.71 -8.25 5.53
CA ILE A 223 -9.33 -8.44 5.10
C ILE A 223 -8.76 -7.18 4.44
N ARG A 224 -9.54 -6.49 3.59
CA ARG A 224 -9.12 -5.23 2.98
C ARG A 224 -8.85 -4.15 4.03
N ILE A 225 -9.67 -4.05 5.09
CA ILE A 225 -9.41 -3.14 6.22
C ILE A 225 -8.10 -3.51 6.93
N ARG A 226 -7.86 -4.82 7.16
CA ARG A 226 -6.60 -5.28 7.77
C ARG A 226 -5.38 -4.96 6.91
N LEU A 227 -5.49 -5.10 5.59
CA LEU A 227 -4.44 -4.74 4.63
C LEU A 227 -4.20 -3.23 4.58
N THR A 228 -5.23 -2.38 4.71
CA THR A 228 -5.03 -0.92 4.81
C THR A 228 -4.39 -0.52 6.14
N SER A 229 -4.64 -1.26 7.22
CA SER A 229 -3.93 -1.09 8.50
C SER A 229 -2.42 -1.33 8.35
N ILE A 230 -2.03 -2.38 7.61
CA ILE A 230 -0.63 -2.65 7.26
C ILE A 230 -0.07 -1.54 6.37
N LEU A 231 -0.82 -1.10 5.35
CA LEU A 231 -0.43 0.01 4.48
C LEU A 231 -0.15 1.29 5.28
N ALA A 232 -0.91 1.56 6.34
CA ALA A 232 -0.66 2.68 7.24
C ALA A 232 0.67 2.56 8.01
N GLN A 233 1.14 1.34 8.33
CA GLN A 233 2.49 1.14 8.87
C GLN A 233 3.58 1.45 7.85
N ILE A 234 3.38 1.03 6.59
CA ILE A 234 4.27 1.37 5.48
C ILE A 234 4.35 2.89 5.30
N ARG A 235 3.21 3.59 5.35
CA ARG A 235 3.17 5.06 5.28
C ARG A 235 3.97 5.73 6.39
N ARG A 236 3.81 5.27 7.64
CA ARG A 236 4.57 5.78 8.78
C ARG A 236 6.06 5.56 8.61
N TYR A 237 6.46 4.40 8.10
CA TYR A 237 7.86 4.11 7.78
C TYR A 237 8.40 5.07 6.71
N MET A 238 7.66 5.28 5.60
CA MET A 238 8.04 6.26 4.55
C MET A 238 8.27 7.66 5.11
N ILE A 239 7.36 8.15 5.97
CA ILE A 239 7.50 9.46 6.62
C ILE A 239 8.76 9.49 7.49
N SER A 240 8.93 8.49 8.36
CA SER A 240 10.05 8.44 9.33
C SER A 240 11.43 8.37 8.68
N ARG A 241 11.52 7.79 7.48
CA ARG A 241 12.77 7.64 6.72
C ARG A 241 12.92 8.68 5.60
N HIS A 242 12.02 9.65 5.52
CA HIS A 242 11.99 10.66 4.47
C HIS A 242 12.00 10.08 3.04
N LEU A 243 11.28 8.97 2.85
CA LEU A 243 11.16 8.25 1.57
C LEU A 243 9.99 8.75 0.72
N ILE A 244 9.52 9.98 0.93
CA ILE A 244 8.36 10.52 0.21
C ILE A 244 8.86 11.29 -0.99
N ASP A 245 8.54 10.78 -2.18
CA ASP A 245 8.69 11.46 -3.46
C ASP A 245 7.49 11.10 -4.36
N LYS A 246 7.42 11.75 -5.52
CA LYS A 246 6.30 11.58 -6.47
C LYS A 246 6.11 10.11 -6.89
N GLU A 247 7.19 9.43 -7.24
CA GLU A 247 7.14 8.04 -7.73
C GLU A 247 6.65 7.07 -6.64
N LYS A 248 7.18 7.22 -5.42
CA LYS A 248 6.78 6.37 -4.28
C LYS A 248 5.36 6.65 -3.81
N GLU A 249 4.91 7.90 -3.91
CA GLU A 249 3.51 8.26 -3.64
C GLU A 249 2.57 7.61 -4.67
N GLU A 250 2.91 7.66 -5.96
CA GLU A 250 2.13 6.99 -7.01
C GLU A 250 2.04 5.47 -6.76
N LYS A 251 3.14 4.82 -6.39
CA LYS A 251 3.13 3.38 -6.03
C LYS A 251 2.32 3.09 -4.77
N TYR A 252 2.40 3.94 -3.75
CA TYR A 252 1.60 3.81 -2.53
C TYR A 252 0.10 3.91 -2.83
N GLN A 253 -0.30 4.89 -3.64
CA GLN A 253 -1.69 5.06 -4.06
C GLN A 253 -2.16 3.89 -4.94
N ALA A 254 -1.33 3.41 -5.87
CA ALA A 254 -1.62 2.23 -6.68
C ALA A 254 -1.84 0.97 -5.82
N LEU A 255 -1.04 0.77 -4.78
CA LEU A 255 -1.25 -0.32 -3.83
C LEU A 255 -2.56 -0.15 -3.05
N PHE A 256 -2.89 1.06 -2.61
CA PHE A 256 -4.18 1.33 -1.96
C PHE A 256 -5.36 0.93 -2.85
N GLN A 257 -5.35 1.36 -4.13
CA GLN A 257 -6.36 0.97 -5.11
C GLN A 257 -6.40 -0.56 -5.31
N THR A 258 -5.24 -1.21 -5.35
CA THR A 258 -5.13 -2.67 -5.46
C THR A 258 -5.75 -3.36 -4.24
N ILE A 259 -5.52 -2.86 -3.02
CA ILE A 259 -6.16 -3.38 -1.80
C ILE A 259 -7.68 -3.24 -1.88
N LEU A 260 -8.21 -2.15 -2.42
CA LEU A 260 -9.66 -1.93 -2.47
C LEU A 260 -10.38 -2.77 -3.54
N TYR A 261 -9.77 -2.90 -4.72
CA TYR A 261 -10.48 -3.39 -5.91
C TYR A 261 -9.91 -4.65 -6.53
N SER A 262 -8.74 -5.13 -6.10
CA SER A 262 -8.21 -6.40 -6.64
C SER A 262 -9.19 -7.54 -6.37
N PRO A 263 -9.51 -8.36 -7.38
CA PRO A 263 -10.35 -9.54 -7.19
C PRO A 263 -9.62 -10.68 -6.49
N LEU A 264 -8.31 -10.56 -6.25
CA LEU A 264 -7.45 -11.65 -5.74
C LEU A 264 -6.50 -11.15 -4.66
N ILE A 265 -6.51 -11.83 -3.51
CA ILE A 265 -5.68 -11.48 -2.36
C ILE A 265 -4.19 -11.64 -2.66
N TYR A 266 -3.81 -12.67 -3.43
CA TYR A 266 -2.39 -12.92 -3.75
C TYR A 266 -1.76 -11.73 -4.48
N ARG A 267 -2.50 -11.07 -5.39
CA ARG A 267 -2.01 -9.89 -6.11
C ARG A 267 -1.75 -8.73 -5.15
N VAL A 268 -2.64 -8.54 -4.18
CA VAL A 268 -2.48 -7.49 -3.16
C VAL A 268 -1.23 -7.73 -2.34
N ILE A 269 -1.02 -8.97 -1.88
CA ILE A 269 0.15 -9.35 -1.09
C ILE A 269 1.45 -9.20 -1.91
N GLU A 270 1.44 -9.61 -3.18
CA GLU A 270 2.60 -9.50 -4.06
C GLU A 270 3.00 -8.04 -4.30
N GLU A 271 2.03 -7.17 -4.64
CA GLU A 271 2.28 -5.74 -4.83
C GLU A 271 2.72 -5.04 -3.54
N MET A 272 2.17 -5.46 -2.39
CA MET A 272 2.60 -4.97 -1.08
C MET A 272 4.07 -5.33 -0.80
N ILE A 273 4.47 -6.58 -1.04
CA ILE A 273 5.86 -7.02 -0.86
C ILE A 273 6.79 -6.26 -1.81
N LYS A 274 6.41 -6.08 -3.08
CA LYS A 274 7.19 -5.31 -4.07
C LYS A 274 7.41 -3.87 -3.61
N LEU A 275 6.36 -3.19 -3.14
CA LEU A 275 6.47 -1.84 -2.61
C LEU A 275 7.44 -1.81 -1.44
N ILE A 276 7.24 -2.67 -0.43
CA ILE A 276 8.07 -2.71 0.77
C ILE A 276 9.54 -2.95 0.42
N ALA A 277 9.83 -3.92 -0.45
CA ALA A 277 11.19 -4.21 -0.90
C ALA A 277 11.85 -2.98 -1.55
N SER A 278 11.14 -2.31 -2.46
CA SER A 278 11.66 -1.11 -3.12
C SER A 278 11.94 0.06 -2.15
N LEU A 279 11.14 0.18 -1.09
CA LEU A 279 11.32 1.19 -0.05
C LEU A 279 12.54 0.87 0.82
N ILE A 280 12.71 -0.38 1.24
CA ILE A 280 13.85 -0.84 2.02
C ILE A 280 15.15 -0.65 1.23
N ASP A 281 15.18 -1.04 -0.05
CA ASP A 281 16.35 -0.85 -0.91
C ASP A 281 16.73 0.63 -1.02
N THR A 282 15.74 1.52 -1.14
CA THR A 282 15.99 2.96 -1.18
C THR A 282 16.54 3.50 0.15
N ASP A 283 15.98 3.08 1.29
CA ASP A 283 16.46 3.45 2.62
C ASP A 283 17.91 3.01 2.84
N MET A 284 18.25 1.78 2.46
CA MET A 284 19.63 1.26 2.53
C MET A 284 20.61 2.08 1.67
N GLN A 285 20.20 2.49 0.46
CA GLN A 285 21.03 3.36 -0.37
C GLN A 285 21.22 4.76 0.25
N ILE A 286 20.20 5.33 0.87
CA ILE A 286 20.31 6.62 1.56
C ILE A 286 21.24 6.50 2.78
N ASP A 287 21.12 5.42 3.55
CA ASP A 287 21.94 5.18 4.72
C ASP A 287 23.42 5.00 4.36
N SER A 288 23.73 4.23 3.31
CA SER A 288 25.10 4.06 2.83
C SER A 288 25.74 5.37 2.33
N LYS A 289 24.97 6.22 1.62
CA LYS A 289 25.43 7.56 1.21
C LYS A 289 25.69 8.46 2.41
N SER A 290 24.81 8.40 3.40
CA SER A 290 24.94 9.16 4.65
C SER A 290 26.17 8.73 5.44
N GLU A 291 26.44 7.43 5.54
CA GLU A 291 27.66 6.90 6.17
C GLU A 291 28.93 7.36 5.43
N LYS A 292 28.94 7.27 4.09
CA LYS A 292 30.06 7.74 3.28
C LYS A 292 30.32 9.23 3.49
N LEU A 293 29.28 10.04 3.52
CA LEU A 293 29.38 11.47 3.80
C LEU A 293 29.91 11.74 5.22
N ALA A 294 29.42 11.00 6.22
CA ALA A 294 29.91 11.10 7.59
C ALA A 294 31.42 10.81 7.68
N LYS A 295 31.89 9.78 6.97
CA LYS A 295 33.32 9.45 6.87
C LYS A 295 34.14 10.56 6.21
N GLN A 296 33.63 11.15 5.13
CA GLN A 296 34.31 12.27 4.46
C GLN A 296 34.42 13.50 5.37
N ILE A 297 33.35 13.83 6.10
CA ILE A 297 33.36 14.93 7.06
C ILE A 297 34.36 14.64 8.19
N TYR A 298 34.35 13.43 8.74
CA TYR A 298 35.29 13.06 9.79
C TYR A 298 36.75 13.14 9.33
N HIS A 299 37.05 12.66 8.12
CA HIS A 299 38.40 12.78 7.56
C HIS A 299 38.82 14.24 7.38
N TYR A 300 37.91 15.09 6.90
CA TYR A 300 38.14 16.52 6.81
C TYR A 300 38.45 17.14 8.19
N LEU A 301 37.73 16.73 9.24
CA LEU A 301 38.03 17.16 10.62
C LEU A 301 39.43 16.71 11.07
N GLU A 302 39.85 15.49 10.73
CA GLU A 302 41.18 14.96 11.09
C GLU A 302 42.33 15.73 10.44
N GLU A 303 42.11 16.33 9.26
CA GLU A 303 43.09 17.14 8.54
C GLU A 303 43.07 18.61 9.00
N HIS A 304 41.88 19.16 9.26
CA HIS A 304 41.67 20.59 9.49
C HIS A 304 41.42 20.97 10.97
N TYR A 305 41.49 20.04 11.92
CA TYR A 305 41.20 20.33 13.35
C TYR A 305 42.01 21.49 13.94
N HIS A 306 43.22 21.74 13.43
CA HIS A 306 44.13 22.77 13.91
C HIS A 306 43.75 24.18 13.46
N GLU A 307 42.84 24.31 12.49
CA GLU A 307 42.38 25.60 12.01
C GLU A 307 41.55 26.30 13.09
N LYS A 308 41.86 27.56 13.36
CA LYS A 308 41.21 28.36 14.40
C LYS A 308 39.72 28.58 14.10
N GLU A 309 39.37 28.72 12.82
CA GLU A 309 38.03 29.09 12.35
C GLU A 309 37.15 27.89 11.99
N ILE A 310 37.64 26.66 12.23
CA ILE A 310 36.86 25.47 11.94
C ILE A 310 35.54 25.48 12.72
N SER A 311 34.45 25.46 11.98
CA SER A 311 33.10 25.60 12.51
C SER A 311 32.16 24.65 11.78
N LEU A 312 31.04 24.35 12.42
CA LEU A 312 30.00 23.53 11.82
C LEU A 312 29.41 24.19 10.57
N ASP A 313 29.30 25.52 10.56
CA ASP A 313 28.81 26.32 9.42
C ASP A 313 29.74 26.18 8.20
N MET A 314 31.06 26.24 8.41
CA MET A 314 32.05 26.05 7.36
C MET A 314 31.98 24.64 6.76
N ILE A 315 31.80 23.62 7.59
CA ILE A 315 31.65 22.23 7.12
C ILE A 315 30.35 22.06 6.34
N ALA A 316 29.26 22.61 6.87
CA ALA A 316 27.96 22.61 6.21
C ALA A 316 28.06 23.25 4.81
N ALA A 317 28.72 24.40 4.70
CA ALA A 317 28.98 25.06 3.42
C ALA A 317 29.85 24.21 2.48
N LYS A 318 30.97 23.65 2.97
CA LYS A 318 31.89 22.82 2.16
C LYS A 318 31.21 21.59 1.56
N PHE A 319 30.34 20.94 2.33
CA PHE A 319 29.65 19.71 1.92
C PHE A 319 28.26 19.98 1.32
N ASN A 320 27.89 21.24 1.07
CA ASN A 320 26.57 21.64 0.56
C ASN A 320 25.41 21.03 1.37
N ARG A 321 25.45 21.18 2.69
CA ARG A 321 24.40 20.71 3.61
C ARG A 321 24.08 21.78 4.64
N ASN A 322 22.97 21.62 5.35
CA ASN A 322 22.69 22.46 6.51
C ASN A 322 23.39 21.92 7.78
N THR A 323 23.60 22.80 8.74
CA THR A 323 24.33 22.54 9.98
C THR A 323 23.64 21.50 10.85
N SER A 324 22.31 21.55 10.95
CA SER A 324 21.49 20.59 11.70
C SER A 324 21.67 19.16 11.18
N TYR A 325 21.71 18.98 9.86
CA TYR A 325 21.94 17.69 9.21
C TYR A 325 23.34 17.16 9.49
N ILE A 326 24.38 18.00 9.37
CA ILE A 326 25.76 17.57 9.69
C ILE A 326 25.88 17.17 11.17
N SER A 327 25.26 17.94 12.08
CA SER A 327 25.27 17.65 13.52
C SER A 327 24.61 16.30 13.83
N SER A 328 23.42 16.06 13.28
CA SER A 328 22.70 14.79 13.48
C SER A 328 23.44 13.63 12.83
N LEU A 329 24.05 13.84 11.66
CA LEU A 329 24.85 12.85 10.95
C LEU A 329 26.07 12.40 11.76
N LEU A 330 26.88 13.35 12.27
CA LEU A 330 28.05 13.04 13.10
C LEU A 330 27.65 12.32 14.39
N THR A 331 26.58 12.78 15.05
CA THR A 331 26.07 12.14 16.27
C THR A 331 25.57 10.72 15.99
N LYS A 332 24.90 10.50 14.85
CA LYS A 332 24.40 9.18 14.45
C LYS A 332 25.53 8.16 14.30
N TYR A 333 26.57 8.49 13.54
CA TYR A 333 27.64 7.56 13.16
C TYR A 333 28.81 7.51 14.14
N TYR A 334 29.19 8.63 14.76
CA TYR A 334 30.35 8.70 15.66
C TYR A 334 29.97 8.77 17.14
N LYS A 335 28.67 8.89 17.46
CA LYS A 335 28.17 9.08 18.85
C LYS A 335 28.79 10.27 19.57
N GLN A 336 29.27 11.25 18.80
CA GLN A 336 29.95 12.45 19.27
C GLN A 336 29.44 13.65 18.48
N SER A 337 29.30 14.78 19.17
CA SER A 337 29.05 16.08 18.55
C SER A 337 30.29 16.59 17.81
N PHE A 338 30.11 17.51 16.87
CA PHE A 338 31.21 18.18 16.16
C PHE A 338 32.28 18.76 17.12
N ARG A 339 31.84 19.43 18.20
CA ARG A 339 32.76 20.04 19.17
C ARG A 339 33.57 18.98 19.91
N GLU A 340 32.96 17.86 20.27
CA GLU A 340 33.66 16.75 20.94
C GLU A 340 34.69 16.11 20.02
N ILE A 341 34.35 15.86 18.75
CA ILE A 341 35.27 15.30 17.75
C ILE A 341 36.50 16.20 17.60
N VAL A 342 36.30 17.49 17.33
CA VAL A 342 37.41 18.45 17.16
C VAL A 342 38.23 18.56 18.44
N THR A 343 37.57 18.68 19.60
CA THR A 343 38.27 18.82 20.89
C THR A 343 39.12 17.59 21.20
N MET A 344 38.56 16.40 21.02
CA MET A 344 39.28 15.15 21.29
C MET A 344 40.47 14.99 20.35
N ARG A 345 40.31 15.34 19.07
CA ARG A 345 41.42 15.31 18.10
C ARG A 345 42.53 16.31 18.47
N ARG A 346 42.17 17.54 18.84
CA ARG A 346 43.11 18.57 19.31
C ARG A 346 43.89 18.12 20.53
N ILE A 347 43.21 17.56 21.54
CA ILE A 347 43.87 17.05 22.75
C ILE A 347 44.77 15.85 22.43
N LYS A 348 44.34 14.93 21.58
CA LYS A 348 45.16 13.80 21.13
C LYS A 348 46.44 14.26 20.41
N LYS A 349 46.37 15.33 19.60
CA LYS A 349 47.58 15.91 19.01
C LYS A 349 48.46 16.58 20.06
N ALA A 350 47.86 17.31 21.00
CA ALA A 350 48.60 17.99 22.06
C ALA A 350 49.34 16.98 22.96
N THR A 351 48.71 15.87 23.34
CA THR A 351 49.38 14.81 24.13
C THR A 351 50.57 14.24 23.36
N GLN A 352 50.40 13.96 22.07
CA GLN A 352 51.49 13.53 21.18
C GLN A 352 52.66 14.53 21.17
N GLN A 353 52.38 15.83 20.96
CA GLN A 353 53.43 16.86 20.96
C GLN A 353 54.09 17.06 22.32
N LEU A 354 53.34 16.89 23.42
CA LEU A 354 53.88 16.99 24.78
C LEU A 354 54.86 15.85 25.09
N THR A 355 54.69 14.68 24.48
CA THR A 355 55.57 13.51 24.65
C THR A 355 56.74 13.50 23.67
N GLU A 356 56.51 13.94 22.43
CA GLU A 356 57.51 13.84 21.35
C GLU A 356 58.41 15.08 21.25
N THR A 357 58.03 16.21 21.87
CA THR A 357 58.73 17.49 21.68
C THR A 357 58.91 18.29 22.98
N ASN A 358 59.94 19.14 22.99
CA ASN A 358 60.20 20.10 24.06
C ASN A 358 59.57 21.49 23.79
N LEU A 359 58.63 21.58 22.84
CA LEU A 359 58.00 22.86 22.49
C LEU A 359 57.32 23.50 23.72
N PRO A 360 57.35 24.84 23.87
CA PRO A 360 56.60 25.51 24.92
C PRO A 360 55.10 25.18 24.83
N ILE A 361 54.43 24.98 25.97
CA ILE A 361 52.99 24.63 26.02
C ILE A 361 52.14 25.64 25.25
N LYS A 362 52.54 26.93 25.24
CA LYS A 362 51.91 27.99 24.46
C LYS A 362 51.93 27.72 22.95
N ILE A 363 53.02 27.16 22.43
CA ILE A 363 53.20 26.83 21.02
C ILE A 363 52.35 25.61 20.66
N ILE A 364 52.41 24.55 21.48
CA ILE A 364 51.58 23.35 21.32
C ILE A 364 50.09 23.71 21.29
N ALA A 365 49.64 24.57 22.22
CA ALA A 365 48.26 25.05 22.24
C ALA A 365 47.87 25.72 20.91
N LYS A 366 48.76 26.58 20.37
CA LYS A 366 48.53 27.28 19.10
C LYS A 366 48.50 26.32 17.91
N GLU A 367 49.43 25.38 17.84
CA GLU A 367 49.49 24.35 16.76
C GLU A 367 48.31 23.39 16.81
N CYS A 368 47.74 23.16 17.98
CA CYS A 368 46.51 22.38 18.15
C CYS A 368 45.23 23.22 17.93
N GLY A 369 45.33 24.47 17.45
CA GLY A 369 44.18 25.30 17.10
C GLY A 369 43.52 26.05 18.26
N TYR A 370 44.20 26.18 19.42
CA TYR A 370 43.75 27.03 20.52
C TYR A 370 44.42 28.40 20.47
N SER A 371 43.62 29.46 20.43
CA SER A 371 44.10 30.85 20.45
C SER A 371 44.61 31.31 21.82
N ASN A 372 44.15 30.67 22.89
CA ASN A 372 44.40 31.05 24.28
C ASN A 372 44.90 29.84 25.08
N GLN A 373 46.09 29.96 25.67
CA GLN A 373 46.73 28.89 26.44
C GLN A 373 45.97 28.57 27.73
N GLN A 374 45.37 29.56 28.41
CA GLN A 374 44.57 29.34 29.61
C GLN A 374 43.34 28.48 29.30
N TYR A 375 42.67 28.73 28.17
CA TYR A 375 41.54 27.91 27.72
C TYR A 375 41.99 26.49 27.35
N PHE A 376 43.09 26.35 26.60
CA PHE A 376 43.70 25.05 26.32
C PHE A 376 43.99 24.26 27.60
N ASN A 377 44.65 24.87 28.58
CA ASN A 377 44.98 24.21 29.85
C ASN A 377 43.72 23.72 30.57
N LYS A 378 42.64 24.51 30.56
CA LYS A 378 41.36 24.13 31.15
C LYS A 378 40.76 22.90 30.45
N VAL A 379 40.69 22.92 29.12
CA VAL A 379 40.13 21.82 28.32
C VAL A 379 40.98 20.55 28.44
N PHE A 380 42.31 20.69 28.36
CA PHE A 380 43.24 19.58 28.53
C PHE A 380 43.09 18.94 29.91
N ASN A 381 43.04 19.74 30.99
CA ASN A 381 42.86 19.22 32.34
C ASN A 381 41.49 18.53 32.52
N GLN A 382 40.43 19.08 31.92
CA GLN A 382 39.11 18.44 31.97
C GLN A 382 39.11 17.03 31.37
N ILE A 383 39.85 16.84 30.27
CA ILE A 383 39.91 15.57 29.52
C ILE A 383 40.95 14.61 30.11
N MET A 384 42.19 15.09 30.32
CA MET A 384 43.33 14.28 30.78
C MET A 384 43.45 14.16 32.31
N LYS A 385 42.59 14.86 33.07
CA LYS A 385 42.59 14.91 34.55
C LYS A 385 43.91 15.38 35.18
N CYS A 386 44.77 16.02 34.40
CA CYS A 386 46.00 16.65 34.86
C CYS A 386 46.39 17.82 33.95
N SER A 387 47.25 18.71 34.43
CA SER A 387 47.72 19.84 33.63
C SER A 387 48.69 19.38 32.51
N PRO A 388 48.80 20.12 31.39
CA PRO A 388 49.78 19.79 30.33
C PRO A 388 51.23 19.69 30.82
N SER A 389 51.64 20.53 31.78
CA SER A 389 52.99 20.48 32.38
C SER A 389 53.18 19.22 33.23
N THR A 390 52.19 18.87 34.05
CA THR A 390 52.19 17.62 34.82
C THR A 390 52.23 16.40 33.89
N PHE A 391 51.42 16.42 32.81
CA PHE A 391 51.38 15.35 31.82
C PHE A 391 52.76 15.13 31.16
N ARG A 392 53.44 16.20 30.74
CA ARG A 392 54.80 16.15 30.20
C ARG A 392 55.81 15.62 31.21
N ALA A 393 55.77 16.12 32.46
CA ALA A 393 56.71 15.70 33.50
C ALA A 393 56.58 14.19 33.83
N ASN A 394 55.35 13.67 33.83
CA ASN A 394 55.09 12.26 34.08
C ASN A 394 55.55 11.37 32.91
N THR A 395 55.31 11.80 31.67
CA THR A 395 55.71 11.04 30.48
C THR A 395 57.23 11.05 30.26
N SER A 396 57.93 12.13 30.65
CA SER A 396 59.40 12.23 30.57
C SER A 396 60.14 11.39 31.63
N ARG A 397 59.45 10.94 32.69
CA ARG A 397 60.02 10.09 33.77
C ARG A 397 59.89 8.59 33.51
N THR A 398 59.23 8.19 32.42
CA THR A 398 58.91 6.79 32.11
C THR A 398 59.81 6.23 30.99
N TYR A 399 60.89 6.94 30.63
CA TYR A 399 61.92 6.51 29.67
C TYR A 399 63.29 6.46 30.31
#